data_AF-A0A9D8JBG8-F1
#
_entry.id   AF-A0A9D8JBG8-F1
#
_cell.length_a   1.000
_cell.length_b   1.000
_cell.length_c   1.000
_cell.angle_alpha   90.00
_cell.angle_beta   90.00
_cell.angle_gamma   90.00
#
_symmetry.space_group_name_H-M   'P 1'
#
loop_
_entity.id
_entity.type
_entity.pdbx_description
1 polymer ?
#
loop_
_entity_poly.entity_id
_entity_poly.type
_entity_poly.pdbx_seq_one_letter_code
_entity_poly.pdbx_strand_id
1 'polypeptide(L)'
;MPTHDRAPANPSRVAALPRERFRHQSTCDLYFTCEEPLGRWRGSMDPVACKYRQDNDGIVYTEFDMLLYPDNLWCCDRSIRTRDGSIRGEIDGFSWLVFDRRAAKRP
;
A
#
# COMPACT_ATOMS: atom_id res chain seq x y z
N MET A 1 10.69 22.83 -6.03
CA MET A 1 9.85 21.95 -6.88
C MET A 1 8.54 21.72 -6.14
N PRO A 2 7.37 21.75 -6.79
CA PRO A 2 6.12 21.37 -6.13
C PRO A 2 6.22 19.88 -5.78
N THR A 3 6.14 19.53 -4.50
CA THR A 3 5.97 18.12 -4.13
C THR A 3 4.55 17.72 -4.48
N HIS A 4 4.38 16.59 -5.18
CA HIS A 4 3.06 16.00 -5.46
C HIS A 4 2.42 15.37 -4.21
N ASP A 5 3.02 15.62 -3.04
CA ASP A 5 2.60 15.08 -1.77
C ASP A 5 1.27 15.71 -1.37
N ARG A 6 0.26 14.86 -1.22
CA ARG A 6 -0.99 15.29 -0.59
C ARG A 6 -0.67 15.65 0.85
N ALA A 7 -1.08 16.84 1.27
CA ALA A 7 -1.06 17.19 2.69
C ALA A 7 -1.82 16.11 3.49
N PRO A 8 -1.31 15.70 4.67
CA PRO A 8 -2.03 14.78 5.54
C PRO A 8 -3.47 15.28 5.78
N ALA A 9 -4.43 14.37 5.75
CA ALA A 9 -5.81 14.73 6.03
C ALA A 9 -5.95 15.23 7.47
N ASN A 10 -6.69 16.32 7.66
CA ASN A 10 -6.98 16.85 9.00
C ASN A 10 -7.74 15.77 9.83
N PRO A 11 -7.26 15.37 11.02
CA PRO A 11 -7.88 14.31 11.80
C PRO A 11 -9.35 14.56 12.14
N SER A 12 -9.73 15.79 12.50
CA SER A 12 -11.12 16.15 12.79
C SER A 12 -12.02 15.99 11.55
N ARG A 13 -11.48 16.30 10.36
CA ARG A 13 -12.20 16.08 9.10
C ARG A 13 -12.37 14.59 8.80
N VAL A 14 -11.36 13.76 9.07
CA VAL A 14 -11.43 12.30 8.88
C VAL A 14 -12.45 11.70 9.84
N ALA A 15 -12.42 12.11 11.11
CA ALA A 15 -13.35 11.63 12.13
C ALA A 15 -14.82 11.98 11.83
N ALA A 16 -15.07 13.08 11.11
CA ALA A 16 -16.40 13.50 10.69
C ALA A 16 -16.89 12.85 9.38
N LEU A 17 -16.09 11.98 8.74
CA LEU A 17 -16.51 11.31 7.50
C LEU A 17 -17.63 10.30 7.79
N PRO A 18 -18.79 10.43 7.13
CA PRO A 18 -19.89 9.52 7.34
C PRO A 18 -19.60 8.17 6.66
N ARG A 19 -20.18 7.08 7.19
CA ARG A 19 -19.84 5.70 6.79
C ARG A 19 -20.03 5.44 5.30
N GLU A 20 -21.00 6.11 4.68
CA GLU A 20 -21.36 5.97 3.27
C GLU A 20 -20.26 6.47 2.32
N ARG A 21 -19.28 7.24 2.84
CA ARG A 21 -18.09 7.66 2.07
C ARG A 21 -17.05 6.56 1.96
N PHE A 22 -17.13 5.54 2.80
CA PHE A 22 -16.21 4.40 2.76
C PHE A 22 -16.82 3.30 1.89
N ARG A 23 -16.03 2.82 0.92
CA ARG A 23 -16.37 1.65 0.11
C ARG A 23 -15.45 0.52 0.53
N HIS A 24 -16.02 -0.52 1.11
CA HIS A 24 -15.26 -1.72 1.44
C HIS A 24 -14.85 -2.44 0.14
N GLN A 25 -13.58 -2.81 0.05
CA GLN A 25 -13.02 -3.60 -1.05
C GLN A 25 -12.55 -4.94 -0.48
N SER A 26 -13.48 -5.90 -0.38
CA SER A 26 -13.29 -7.16 0.35
C SER A 26 -12.26 -8.11 -0.25
N THR A 27 -11.67 -7.78 -1.39
CA THR A 27 -10.62 -8.59 -2.02
C THR A 27 -9.26 -7.90 -1.96
N CYS A 28 -9.18 -6.77 -1.26
CA CYS A 28 -7.98 -5.96 -1.13
C CYS A 28 -7.46 -5.91 0.31
N ASP A 29 -7.78 -6.95 1.10
CA ASP A 29 -7.33 -7.06 2.48
C ASP A 29 -5.83 -7.35 2.55
N LEU A 30 -5.21 -6.84 3.61
CA LEU A 30 -3.82 -7.07 3.94
C LEU A 30 -3.74 -7.88 5.23
N TYR A 31 -3.09 -9.03 5.16
CA TYR A 31 -2.92 -9.93 6.30
C TYR A 31 -1.54 -9.75 6.91
N PHE A 32 -1.49 -9.75 8.24
CA PHE A 32 -0.27 -9.50 8.99
C PHE A 32 0.20 -10.77 9.70
N THR A 33 1.46 -11.12 9.47
CA THR A 33 2.15 -12.22 10.14
C THR A 33 3.30 -11.63 10.96
N CYS A 34 3.37 -12.00 12.24
CA CYS A 34 4.51 -11.65 13.07
C CYS A 34 5.71 -12.54 12.71
N GLU A 35 6.84 -11.93 12.35
CA GLU A 35 8.09 -12.62 12.06
C GLU A 35 9.09 -12.35 13.20
N GLU A 36 8.81 -12.91 14.39
CA GLU A 36 9.58 -12.67 15.63
C GLU A 36 11.10 -12.81 15.47
N PRO A 37 11.65 -13.85 14.79
CA PRO A 37 13.09 -13.98 14.61
C PRO A 37 13.74 -12.81 13.87
N LEU A 38 12.95 -12.05 13.11
CA LEU A 38 13.38 -10.88 12.34
C LEU A 38 12.96 -9.55 13.01
N GLY A 39 12.26 -9.62 14.15
CA GLY A 39 11.79 -8.44 14.88
C GLY A 39 10.85 -7.54 14.07
N ARG A 40 10.03 -8.12 13.18
CA ARG A 40 9.17 -7.36 12.26
C ARG A 40 7.80 -8.01 12.07
N TRP A 41 6.87 -7.25 11.50
CA TRP A 41 5.62 -7.77 10.94
C TRP A 41 5.70 -7.75 9.42
N ARG A 42 5.28 -8.85 8.79
CA ARG A 42 5.05 -8.88 7.34
C ARG A 42 3.56 -8.68 7.08
N GLY A 43 3.23 -7.69 6.27
CA GLY A 43 1.89 -7.51 5.71
C GLY A 43 1.90 -7.92 4.25
N SER A 44 1.01 -8.81 3.82
CA SER A 44 0.89 -9.22 2.42
C SER A 44 -0.58 -9.40 2.05
N MET A 45 -0.89 -9.12 0.78
CA MET A 45 -2.19 -9.42 0.20
C MET A 45 -2.21 -10.85 -0.32
N ASP A 46 -3.39 -11.46 -0.40
CA ASP A 46 -3.54 -12.68 -1.19
C ASP A 46 -3.23 -12.38 -2.67
N PRO A 47 -2.35 -13.16 -3.32
CA PRO A 47 -1.98 -12.91 -4.71
C PRO A 47 -3.21 -12.83 -5.61
N VAL A 48 -3.24 -11.85 -6.52
CA VAL A 48 -4.32 -11.69 -7.52
C VAL A 48 -5.71 -11.39 -6.91
N ALA A 49 -5.85 -11.23 -5.59
CA ALA A 49 -7.14 -11.01 -4.95
C ALA A 49 -7.70 -9.61 -5.26
N CYS A 50 -6.87 -8.57 -5.16
CA CYS A 50 -7.31 -7.20 -5.39
C CYS A 50 -7.29 -6.89 -6.88
N LYS A 51 -8.48 -6.77 -7.47
CA LYS A 51 -8.63 -6.51 -8.90
C LYS A 51 -9.61 -5.38 -9.15
N TYR A 52 -9.29 -4.54 -10.11
CA TYR A 52 -10.21 -3.52 -10.61
C TYR A 52 -10.07 -3.37 -12.12
N ARG A 53 -11.07 -2.74 -12.73
CA ARG A 53 -11.07 -2.44 -14.16
C ARG A 53 -10.54 -1.02 -14.40
N GLN A 54 -9.67 -0.87 -15.38
CA GLN A 54 -9.30 0.42 -15.98
C GLN A 54 -9.68 0.44 -17.46
N ASP A 55 -10.07 1.60 -17.96
CA ASP A 55 -10.59 1.75 -19.32
C ASP A 55 -9.55 1.35 -20.39
N ASN A 56 -8.28 1.70 -20.17
CA ASN A 56 -7.20 1.46 -21.15
C ASN A 56 -6.51 0.10 -20.96
N ASP A 57 -6.37 -0.35 -19.70
CA ASP A 57 -5.55 -1.51 -19.35
C ASP A 57 -6.38 -2.79 -19.11
N GLY A 58 -7.71 -2.71 -19.13
CA GLY A 58 -8.59 -3.85 -18.87
C GLY A 58 -8.63 -4.20 -17.38
N ILE A 59 -8.44 -5.48 -17.04
CA ILE A 59 -8.32 -5.89 -15.64
C ILE A 59 -6.89 -5.63 -15.16
N VAL A 60 -6.79 -5.06 -13.97
CA VAL A 60 -5.52 -4.82 -13.28
C VAL A 60 -5.60 -5.49 -11.91
N TYR A 61 -4.59 -6.30 -11.60
CA TYR A 61 -4.38 -6.79 -10.24
C TYR A 61 -3.45 -5.85 -9.51
N THR A 62 -3.81 -5.50 -8.28
CA THR A 62 -2.91 -4.77 -7.37
C THR A 62 -2.42 -5.71 -6.30
N GLU A 63 -1.12 -5.68 -6.08
CA GLU A 63 -0.46 -6.39 -5.00
C GLU A 63 0.26 -5.39 -4.11
N PHE A 64 0.22 -5.64 -2.81
CA PHE A 64 0.89 -4.83 -1.82
C PHE A 64 1.56 -5.73 -0.80
N ASP A 65 2.84 -5.51 -0.59
CA ASP A 65 3.63 -6.16 0.44
C ASP A 65 4.28 -5.10 1.33
N MET A 66 4.39 -5.39 2.62
CA MET A 66 5.10 -4.54 3.57
C MET A 66 5.89 -5.34 4.60
N LEU A 67 7.00 -4.73 5.04
CA LEU A 67 7.78 -5.18 6.18
C LEU A 67 7.83 -4.03 7.18
N LEU A 68 7.15 -4.20 8.30
CA LEU A 68 7.06 -3.22 9.37
C LEU A 68 8.07 -3.57 10.47
N TYR A 69 9.14 -2.79 10.51
CA TYR A 69 10.12 -2.79 11.60
C TYR A 69 9.76 -1.71 12.64
N PRO A 70 10.41 -1.69 13.82
CA PRO A 70 10.15 -0.67 14.84
C PRO A 70 10.34 0.77 14.33
N ASP A 71 11.36 0.98 13.49
CA ASP A 71 11.81 2.31 13.07
C ASP A 71 11.58 2.61 11.58
N ASN A 72 11.24 1.61 10.77
CA ASN A 72 11.00 1.81 9.34
C ASN A 72 9.89 0.90 8.81
N LEU A 73 9.29 1.37 7.71
CA LEU A 73 8.34 0.62 6.91
C LEU A 73 8.95 0.43 5.53
N TRP A 74 9.10 -0.82 5.11
CA TRP A 74 9.36 -1.17 3.72
C TRP A 74 8.03 -1.49 3.08
N CYS A 75 7.73 -0.96 1.91
CA CYS A 75 6.58 -1.40 1.13
C CYS A 75 6.89 -1.55 -0.35
N CYS A 76 6.17 -2.47 -0.98
CA CYS A 76 6.21 -2.74 -2.40
C CYS A 76 4.77 -2.75 -2.90
N ASP A 77 4.43 -1.84 -3.82
CA ASP A 77 3.17 -1.83 -4.53
C ASP A 77 3.40 -2.22 -6.00
N ARG A 78 2.57 -3.13 -6.52
CA ARG A 78 2.67 -3.62 -7.90
C ARG A 78 1.29 -3.63 -8.54
N SER A 79 1.24 -3.20 -9.79
CA SER A 79 0.05 -3.29 -10.65
C SER A 79 0.35 -4.20 -11.83
N ILE A 80 -0.31 -5.34 -11.91
CA ILE A 80 -0.18 -6.33 -12.98
C ILE A 80 -1.32 -6.11 -13.97
N ARG A 81 -0.99 -5.71 -15.20
CA ARG A 81 -1.97 -5.49 -16.26
C ARG A 81 -2.23 -6.79 -17.01
N THR A 82 -3.46 -7.28 -17.00
CA THR A 82 -3.76 -8.56 -17.66
C THR A 82 -3.75 -8.48 -19.18
N ARG A 83 -3.88 -7.27 -19.73
CA ARG A 83 -3.95 -7.03 -21.18
C ARG A 83 -2.64 -7.39 -21.89
N ASP A 84 -1.51 -6.99 -21.30
CA ASP A 84 -0.18 -7.13 -21.91
C ASP A 84 0.84 -7.83 -21.00
N GLY A 85 0.43 -8.19 -19.77
CA GLY A 85 1.30 -8.83 -18.79
C GLY A 85 2.31 -7.88 -18.15
N SER A 86 2.23 -6.58 -18.43
CA SER A 86 3.18 -5.62 -17.88
C SER A 86 2.94 -5.38 -16.39
N ILE A 87 4.03 -5.14 -15.66
CA ILE A 87 4.02 -4.81 -14.25
C ILE A 87 4.46 -3.35 -14.11
N ARG A 88 3.63 -2.55 -13.46
CA ARG A 88 3.97 -1.18 -13.03
C ARG A 88 4.24 -1.19 -11.53
N GLY A 89 5.19 -0.35 -11.10
CA GLY A 89 5.60 -0.25 -9.70
C GLY A 89 6.93 -0.95 -9.47
N GLU A 90 7.35 -1.82 -10.39
CA GLU A 90 8.61 -2.56 -10.36
C GLU A 90 9.67 -1.94 -11.29
N ILE A 91 10.92 -1.86 -10.84
CA ILE A 91 12.09 -1.52 -11.66
C ILE A 91 13.09 -2.68 -11.54
N ASP A 92 13.31 -3.41 -12.63
CA ASP A 92 14.28 -4.53 -12.71
C ASP A 92 14.13 -5.60 -11.59
N GLY A 93 12.91 -6.01 -11.24
CA GLY A 93 12.70 -6.98 -10.15
C GLY A 93 12.60 -6.37 -8.75
N PHE A 94 12.81 -5.06 -8.61
CA PHE A 94 12.91 -4.38 -7.33
C PHE A 94 12.01 -3.14 -7.23
N SER A 95 11.30 -2.99 -6.11
CA SER A 95 10.42 -1.84 -5.88
C SER A 95 10.10 -1.54 -4.43
N TRP A 96 11.01 -1.91 -3.53
CA TRP A 96 10.80 -1.59 -2.13
C TRP A 96 11.11 -0.11 -1.86
N LEU A 97 10.07 0.63 -1.47
CA LEU A 97 10.19 1.95 -0.89
C LEU A 97 10.41 1.79 0.61
N VAL A 98 11.35 2.56 1.17
CA VAL A 98 11.64 2.56 2.60
C VAL A 98 11.25 3.91 3.18
N PHE A 99 10.41 3.88 4.21
CA PHE A 99 9.96 5.03 4.97
C PHE A 99 10.51 4.94 6.38
N ASP A 100 11.42 5.84 6.71
CA ASP A 100 11.83 6.00 8.10
C ASP A 100 10.72 6.64 8.90
N ARG A 101 10.47 6.11 10.10
CA ARG A 101 9.61 6.77 11.07
C ARG A 101 10.28 8.08 11.44
N ARG A 102 9.77 9.20 10.93
CA ARG A 102 10.13 10.51 11.49
C ARG A 102 9.78 10.44 12.96
N ALA A 103 10.79 10.49 13.82
CA ALA A 103 10.58 10.66 15.25
C ALA A 103 9.63 11.84 15.39
N ALA A 104 8.43 11.61 15.93
CA ALA A 104 7.60 12.72 16.32
C ALA A 104 8.51 13.57 17.21
N LYS A 105 8.76 14.83 16.83
CA LYS A 105 9.25 15.79 17.81
C LYS A 105 8.22 15.72 18.92
N ARG A 106 8.57 15.03 20.03
CA ARG A 106 7.74 15.04 21.23
C ARG A 106 7.54 16.53 21.54
N PRO A 107 6.30 16.99 21.73
CA PRO A 107 6.09 18.34 22.24
C PRO A 107 6.84 18.51 23.58
#